data_AF-A0A0Q0DF07-F1
#
_entry.id   AF-A0A0Q0DF07-F1
#
_cell.length_a   1.000
_cell.length_b   1.000
_cell.length_c   1.000
_cell.angle_alpha   90.00
_cell.angle_beta   90.00
_cell.angle_gamma   90.00
#
_symmetry.space_group_name_H-M   'P 1'
#
loop_
_entity.id
_entity.type
_entity.pdbx_description
1 polymer ?
#
loop_
_entity_poly.entity_id
_entity_poly.type
_entity_poly.pdbx_seq_one_letter_code
_entity_poly.pdbx_strand_id
1 'polypeptide(L)'
;MKAAPMGKLARSNEQKALGPDRFSPSTVAVHEHRARERADRMIDQFVERFTEKNFFPDDGESALFALLVQLPQWPAELMISVQNENGEDLALYLKGNDQSVVENTVVLMHGGDDAYVAPDGVSISDDEPLLTLVFSQLPVSSTLGMGGNFPGSNSTAGRIVTLREQIAGLAREQRPLLFTALLADEGTSKSLLNVRLPNPFLPLWDRRDIEISPVLGWLGALNPQVPIRRLEELLERMPLTEEQQIDFLDNDVLPDDFVEAMEISLDEWRRSTSIDGLSRTRIFNQHADELARTGARALLAASEQNLVILDPGMSKYEPSGPDDTSIVLLHDGSGNYSAQDTSNGEITEFKDGTDSFYLAISSQLKAEDRLSLGMQFEQDVAGFRKALTQHAIEENRGWFDPEKPTGIEKGFLPEWFASASDDDKYAWKIAVQDYSQAVLEAQAPDLLEPSRYGEPDQLRNYAREKLQERILLDHGVKVNPDEISILTVSIEIDPGFILDLDYGFAGPSEVEANYETQQRSLTDLSLENIAVTDLNFLWTSRALGFVR
;
A
#
# COMPACT_ATOMS: atom_id res chain seq x y z
N MET A 1 -15.57 21.55 23.83
CA MET A 1 -16.08 21.12 22.52
C MET A 1 -15.23 21.73 21.41
N LYS A 2 -14.07 21.12 21.13
CA LYS A 2 -13.30 21.38 19.92
C LYS A 2 -13.62 20.22 18.99
N ALA A 3 -14.38 20.48 17.94
CA ALA A 3 -14.56 19.49 16.88
C ALA A 3 -13.17 19.13 16.33
N ALA A 4 -12.85 17.84 16.23
CA ALA A 4 -11.71 17.39 15.45
C ALA A 4 -11.82 18.01 14.05
N PRO A 5 -10.75 18.62 13.51
CA PRO A 5 -10.79 19.23 12.19
C PRO A 5 -11.23 18.19 11.16
N MET A 6 -12.27 18.51 10.40
CA MET A 6 -12.84 17.62 9.38
C MET A 6 -11.76 17.18 8.40
N GLY A 7 -11.68 15.88 8.13
CA GLY A 7 -10.84 15.29 7.07
C GLY A 7 -9.61 14.53 7.58
N LYS A 8 -9.17 14.76 8.81
CA LYS A 8 -7.94 14.15 9.35
C LYS A 8 -8.22 12.92 10.22
N LEU A 9 -9.12 13.01 11.21
CA LEU A 9 -9.50 11.90 12.10
C LEU A 9 -10.84 11.27 11.69
N ALA A 10 -11.04 10.00 12.05
CA ALA A 10 -12.34 9.34 11.92
C ALA A 10 -13.39 10.03 12.81
N ARG A 11 -14.67 9.99 12.39
CA ARG A 11 -15.76 10.69 13.08
C ARG A 11 -15.94 10.17 14.52
N SER A 12 -16.14 11.09 15.46
CA SER A 12 -16.54 10.75 16.84
C SER A 12 -17.92 10.11 16.91
N ASN A 13 -18.23 9.48 18.04
CA ASN A 13 -19.52 8.81 18.26
C ASN A 13 -20.69 9.81 18.15
N GLU A 14 -20.51 11.05 18.65
CA GLU A 14 -21.49 12.12 18.48
C GLU A 14 -21.64 12.56 17.02
N GLN A 15 -20.55 12.62 16.25
CA GLN A 15 -20.58 12.96 14.82
C GLN A 15 -21.22 11.86 13.96
N LYS A 16 -21.04 10.58 14.33
CA LYS A 16 -21.74 9.44 13.69
C LYS A 16 -23.25 9.53 13.90
N ALA A 17 -23.72 10.08 15.02
CA ALA A 17 -25.14 10.25 15.32
C ALA A 17 -25.83 11.42 14.56
N LEU A 18 -25.06 12.35 13.98
CA LEU A 18 -25.56 13.63 13.45
C LEU A 18 -25.76 13.67 11.91
N GLY A 19 -25.47 12.60 11.16
CA GLY A 19 -25.60 12.60 9.69
C GLY A 19 -25.79 11.22 9.09
N PRO A 20 -26.03 11.12 7.76
CA PRO A 20 -26.07 9.83 7.08
C PRO A 20 -24.72 9.12 7.27
N ASP A 21 -24.80 7.85 7.64
CA ASP A 21 -23.65 7.03 8.01
C ASP A 21 -22.90 6.59 6.75
N ARG A 22 -22.07 7.49 6.23
CA ARG A 22 -21.24 7.32 5.04
C ARG A 22 -19.80 7.08 5.46
N PHE A 23 -19.19 6.00 4.95
CA PHE A 23 -17.76 5.72 5.13
C PHE A 23 -16.91 6.97 4.86
N SER A 24 -16.20 7.42 5.89
CA SER A 24 -15.36 8.62 5.90
C SER A 24 -14.06 8.27 6.64
N PRO A 25 -13.11 7.61 5.97
CA PRO A 25 -11.88 7.15 6.61
C PRO A 25 -10.97 8.32 6.99
N SER A 26 -10.16 8.12 8.02
CA SER A 26 -9.06 9.01 8.38
C SER A 26 -7.92 8.94 7.34
N THR A 27 -7.06 9.95 7.32
CA THR A 27 -5.86 9.97 6.45
C THR A 27 -4.92 8.81 6.75
N VAL A 28 -4.71 8.48 8.03
CA VAL A 28 -3.89 7.33 8.44
C VAL A 28 -4.44 6.03 7.86
N ALA A 29 -5.76 5.82 7.89
CA ALA A 29 -6.40 4.64 7.32
C ALA A 29 -6.22 4.57 5.78
N VAL A 30 -6.22 5.73 5.10
CA VAL A 30 -5.90 5.80 3.66
C VAL A 30 -4.45 5.39 3.41
N HIS A 31 -3.49 5.91 4.18
CA HIS A 31 -2.08 5.56 4.04
C HIS A 31 -1.83 4.08 4.27
N GLU A 32 -2.39 3.51 5.34
CA GLU A 32 -2.29 2.08 5.64
C GLU A 32 -2.94 1.20 4.57
N HIS A 33 -4.10 1.61 4.04
CA HIS A 33 -4.71 0.89 2.92
C HIS A 33 -3.81 0.91 1.67
N ARG A 34 -3.23 2.06 1.32
CA ARG A 34 -2.30 2.17 0.20
C ARG A 34 -1.01 1.38 0.42
N ALA A 35 -0.47 1.38 1.64
CA ALA A 35 0.69 0.57 1.98
C ALA A 35 0.41 -0.92 1.77
N ARG A 36 -0.78 -1.39 2.18
CA ARG A 36 -1.24 -2.76 1.90
C ARG A 36 -1.38 -3.05 0.40
N GLU A 37 -1.97 -2.14 -0.37
CA GLU A 37 -2.07 -2.29 -1.84
C GLU A 37 -0.68 -2.37 -2.49
N ARG A 38 0.26 -1.52 -2.07
CA ARG A 38 1.64 -1.51 -2.57
C ARG A 38 2.36 -2.80 -2.20
N ALA A 39 2.22 -3.27 -0.96
CA ALA A 39 2.81 -4.53 -0.52
C ALA A 39 2.26 -5.73 -1.31
N ASP A 40 0.94 -5.80 -1.53
CA ASP A 40 0.35 -6.85 -2.37
C ASP A 40 0.87 -6.79 -3.81
N ARG A 41 0.92 -5.60 -4.41
CA ARG A 41 1.43 -5.40 -5.77
C ARG A 41 2.88 -5.85 -5.91
N MET A 42 3.73 -5.47 -4.95
CA MET A 42 5.14 -5.87 -4.91
C MET A 42 5.25 -7.40 -4.91
N ILE A 43 4.45 -8.08 -4.08
CA ILE A 43 4.43 -9.55 -4.04
C ILE A 43 3.92 -10.12 -5.36
N ASP A 44 2.86 -9.55 -5.96
CA ASP A 44 2.34 -9.98 -7.26
C ASP A 44 3.41 -9.86 -8.36
N GLN A 45 4.18 -8.76 -8.39
CA GLN A 45 5.31 -8.59 -9.30
C GLN A 45 6.39 -9.67 -9.07
N PHE A 46 6.71 -10.00 -7.82
CA PHE A 46 7.61 -11.12 -7.52
C PHE A 46 7.07 -12.48 -7.99
N VAL A 47 5.77 -12.71 -7.81
CA VAL A 47 5.13 -13.99 -8.09
C VAL A 47 4.89 -14.24 -9.58
N GLU A 48 4.55 -13.19 -10.33
CA GLU A 48 4.07 -13.29 -11.71
C GLU A 48 5.14 -12.91 -12.74
N ARG A 49 5.99 -11.93 -12.42
CA ARG A 49 6.87 -11.29 -13.39
C ARG A 49 8.36 -11.48 -13.11
N PHE A 50 8.74 -11.84 -11.89
CA PHE A 50 10.15 -12.00 -11.53
C PHE A 50 10.88 -13.12 -12.28
N THR A 51 10.17 -14.02 -12.94
CA THR A 51 10.77 -15.01 -13.84
C THR A 51 11.15 -14.43 -15.22
N GLU A 52 10.65 -13.23 -15.56
CA GLU A 52 11.05 -12.49 -16.75
C GLU A 52 12.52 -12.05 -16.64
N LYS A 53 13.28 -12.19 -17.73
CA LYS A 53 14.69 -11.77 -17.78
C LYS A 53 14.79 -10.26 -17.55
N ASN A 54 15.72 -9.84 -16.69
CA ASN A 54 16.00 -8.45 -16.34
C ASN A 54 14.83 -7.67 -15.71
N PHE A 55 13.70 -8.31 -15.40
CA PHE A 55 12.63 -7.65 -14.65
C PHE A 55 13.02 -7.51 -13.18
N PHE A 56 12.75 -6.33 -12.62
CA PHE A 56 12.89 -6.03 -11.21
C PHE A 56 11.71 -5.17 -10.74
N PRO A 57 11.07 -5.48 -9.61
CA PRO A 57 10.04 -4.61 -9.03
C PRO A 57 10.66 -3.28 -8.55
N ASP A 58 9.99 -2.16 -8.82
CA ASP A 58 10.38 -0.84 -8.29
C ASP A 58 10.34 -0.86 -6.75
N ASP A 59 11.37 -0.33 -6.09
CA ASP A 59 11.58 -0.38 -4.62
C ASP A 59 11.61 -1.81 -4.02
N GLY A 60 11.90 -2.82 -4.86
CA GLY A 60 11.84 -4.25 -4.51
C GLY A 60 13.11 -4.84 -3.91
N GLU A 61 14.18 -4.07 -3.74
CA GLU A 61 15.52 -4.54 -3.34
C GLU A 61 15.50 -5.20 -1.96
N SER A 62 14.92 -4.51 -0.99
CA SER A 62 14.84 -4.99 0.39
C SER A 62 14.04 -6.30 0.47
N ALA A 63 12.95 -6.39 -0.30
CA ALA A 63 12.14 -7.60 -0.41
C ALA A 63 12.91 -8.75 -1.09
N LEU A 64 13.69 -8.46 -2.14
CA LEU A 64 14.57 -9.43 -2.77
C LEU A 64 15.59 -9.98 -1.78
N PHE A 65 16.29 -9.13 -1.03
CA PHE A 65 17.31 -9.56 -0.07
C PHE A 65 16.71 -10.41 1.04
N ALA A 66 15.55 -10.01 1.55
CA ALA A 66 14.78 -10.80 2.51
C ALA A 66 14.38 -12.18 1.95
N LEU A 67 13.94 -12.26 0.69
CA LEU A 67 13.60 -13.52 0.03
C LEU A 67 14.83 -14.41 -0.21
N LEU A 68 15.94 -13.83 -0.67
CA LEU A 68 17.18 -14.54 -0.97
C LEU A 68 17.71 -15.31 0.24
N VAL A 69 17.82 -14.65 1.40
CA VAL A 69 18.37 -15.28 2.61
C VAL A 69 17.47 -16.39 3.17
N GLN A 70 16.19 -16.42 2.78
CA GLN A 70 15.23 -17.43 3.22
C GLN A 70 15.12 -18.63 2.27
N LEU A 71 15.82 -18.64 1.14
CA LEU A 71 15.85 -19.80 0.27
C LEU A 71 16.48 -21.01 1.01
N PRO A 72 15.96 -22.24 0.82
CA PRO A 72 16.50 -23.42 1.51
C PRO A 72 18.01 -23.62 1.26
N GLN A 73 18.47 -23.29 0.06
CA GLN A 73 19.84 -23.44 -0.44
C GLN A 73 20.74 -22.24 -0.07
N TRP A 74 20.18 -21.18 0.51
CA TRP A 74 20.99 -20.10 1.08
C TRP A 74 21.69 -20.59 2.36
N PRO A 75 23.03 -20.48 2.46
CA PRO A 75 23.78 -20.90 3.65
C PRO A 75 23.38 -20.11 4.90
N ALA A 76 23.31 -20.76 6.07
CA ALA A 76 22.88 -20.09 7.30
C ALA A 76 23.92 -19.09 7.82
N GLU A 77 25.18 -19.36 7.51
CA GLU A 77 26.40 -18.62 7.84
C GLU A 77 26.75 -17.50 6.85
N LEU A 78 25.90 -17.28 5.83
CA LEU A 78 26.09 -16.25 4.81
C LEU A 78 25.11 -15.09 5.02
N MET A 79 25.65 -13.88 5.19
CA MET A 79 24.89 -12.64 5.37
C MET A 79 24.93 -11.77 4.09
N ILE A 80 23.89 -10.97 3.85
CA ILE A 80 23.94 -9.86 2.90
C ILE A 80 24.10 -8.57 3.72
N SER A 81 25.11 -7.76 3.41
CA SER A 81 25.24 -6.38 3.90
C SER A 81 25.01 -5.40 2.74
N VAL A 82 24.05 -4.51 2.91
CA VAL A 82 23.81 -3.36 2.04
C VAL A 82 24.55 -2.16 2.63
N GLN A 83 25.44 -1.54 1.87
CA GLN A 83 26.30 -0.44 2.33
C GLN A 83 26.12 0.81 1.50
N ASN A 84 26.35 1.98 2.09
CA ASN A 84 26.48 3.22 1.34
C ASN A 84 27.87 3.35 0.68
N GLU A 85 28.08 4.42 -0.09
CA GLU A 85 29.36 4.71 -0.76
C GLU A 85 30.55 4.88 0.21
N ASN A 86 30.27 5.18 1.49
CA ASN A 86 31.29 5.31 2.53
C ASN A 86 31.62 3.97 3.22
N GLY A 87 30.96 2.87 2.82
CA GLY A 87 31.12 1.56 3.43
C GLY A 87 30.41 1.38 4.77
N GLU A 88 29.47 2.27 5.11
CA GLU A 88 28.63 2.12 6.29
C GLU A 88 27.42 1.24 5.97
N ASP A 89 27.14 0.27 6.84
CA ASP A 89 25.99 -0.62 6.69
C ASP A 89 24.67 0.18 6.78
N LEU A 90 23.81 -0.03 5.80
CA LEU A 90 22.44 0.48 5.72
C LEU A 90 21.43 -0.58 6.18
N ALA A 91 21.64 -1.84 5.79
CA ALA A 91 20.79 -2.95 6.20
C ALA A 91 21.56 -4.27 6.14
N LEU A 92 21.24 -5.17 7.08
CA LEU A 92 21.81 -6.51 7.16
C LEU A 92 20.69 -7.55 7.02
N TYR A 93 20.90 -8.55 6.18
CA TYR A 93 19.96 -9.66 5.98
C TYR A 93 20.63 -10.99 6.29
N LEU A 94 19.98 -11.78 7.15
CA LEU A 94 20.44 -13.08 7.58
C LEU A 94 19.27 -14.07 7.65
N LYS A 95 19.56 -15.33 7.33
CA LYS A 95 18.57 -16.43 7.42
C LYS A 95 18.03 -16.57 8.84
N GLY A 96 18.93 -16.62 9.83
CA GLY A 96 18.62 -16.59 11.25
C GLY A 96 18.66 -15.19 11.86
N ASN A 97 18.69 -15.13 13.19
CA ASN A 97 18.79 -13.89 13.98
C ASN A 97 20.09 -13.81 14.81
N ASP A 98 20.97 -14.80 14.73
CA ASP A 98 22.23 -14.82 15.46
C ASP A 98 23.39 -14.43 14.54
N GLN A 99 23.88 -13.20 14.68
CA GLN A 99 24.99 -12.70 13.87
C GLN A 99 26.31 -13.43 14.16
N SER A 100 26.46 -14.12 15.29
CA SER A 100 27.70 -14.80 15.64
C SER A 100 28.00 -16.04 14.78
N VAL A 101 26.99 -16.54 14.06
CA VAL A 101 27.13 -17.69 13.14
C VAL A 101 27.65 -17.30 11.75
N VAL A 102 27.79 -16.00 11.47
CA VAL A 102 28.18 -15.50 10.15
C VAL A 102 29.67 -15.76 9.90
N GLU A 103 29.96 -16.49 8.82
CA GLU A 103 31.33 -16.77 8.36
C GLU A 103 31.70 -15.97 7.11
N ASN A 104 30.72 -15.62 6.27
CA ASN A 104 30.92 -14.91 5.00
C ASN A 104 29.86 -13.82 4.80
N THR A 105 30.17 -12.80 4.02
CA THR A 105 29.25 -11.68 3.74
C THR A 105 29.28 -11.33 2.26
N VAL A 106 28.09 -11.23 1.66
CA VAL A 106 27.87 -10.61 0.36
C VAL A 106 27.68 -9.11 0.61
N VAL A 107 28.56 -8.28 0.05
CA VAL A 107 28.51 -6.82 0.20
C VAL A 107 27.90 -6.22 -1.06
N LEU A 108 26.85 -5.44 -0.88
CA LEU A 108 26.13 -4.73 -1.94
C LEU A 108 26.23 -3.22 -1.67
N MET A 109 27.06 -2.52 -2.45
CA MET A 109 27.23 -1.08 -2.31
C MET A 109 26.17 -0.35 -3.14
N HIS A 110 25.35 0.46 -2.49
CA HIS A 110 24.34 1.30 -3.13
C HIS A 110 25.00 2.56 -3.70
N GLY A 111 25.20 2.60 -5.02
CA GLY A 111 25.62 3.81 -5.72
C GLY A 111 24.42 4.74 -5.91
N GLY A 112 24.60 6.05 -5.78
CA GLY A 112 23.50 7.04 -5.79
C GLY A 112 22.56 7.07 -7.01
N ASP A 113 22.76 6.23 -8.03
CA ASP A 113 21.93 6.09 -9.24
C ASP A 113 21.06 4.80 -9.22
N ASP A 114 20.61 4.34 -8.04
CA ASP A 114 19.82 3.11 -7.81
C ASP A 114 20.48 1.80 -8.33
N ALA A 115 21.80 1.83 -8.57
CA ALA A 115 22.57 0.70 -9.05
C ALA A 115 23.52 0.16 -7.98
N TYR A 116 23.51 -1.16 -7.80
CA TYR A 116 24.48 -1.83 -6.91
C TYR A 116 25.80 -2.07 -7.63
N VAL A 117 26.88 -1.62 -7.01
CA VAL A 117 28.23 -1.75 -7.57
C VAL A 117 28.99 -2.87 -6.87
N ALA A 118 29.78 -3.61 -7.63
CA ALA A 118 30.71 -4.58 -7.06
C ALA A 118 31.75 -3.89 -6.17
N PRO A 119 32.11 -4.48 -5.02
CA PRO A 119 33.39 -4.17 -4.39
C PRO A 119 34.53 -4.39 -5.40
N ASP A 120 35.51 -3.48 -5.42
CA ASP A 120 36.78 -3.62 -6.15
C ASP A 120 36.74 -3.63 -7.69
N GLY A 121 35.73 -3.00 -8.32
CA GLY A 121 35.77 -2.71 -9.77
C GLY A 121 35.63 -3.95 -10.67
N VAL A 122 35.00 -5.01 -10.17
CA VAL A 122 34.64 -6.19 -10.96
C VAL A 122 33.65 -5.79 -12.05
N SER A 123 33.98 -6.08 -13.32
CA SER A 123 33.05 -5.88 -14.44
C SER A 123 31.89 -6.86 -14.30
N ILE A 124 30.71 -6.33 -13.94
CA ILE A 124 29.46 -7.09 -13.91
C ILE A 124 28.85 -7.05 -15.33
N SER A 125 28.14 -8.12 -15.70
CA SER A 125 27.33 -8.18 -16.91
C SER A 125 26.25 -7.09 -16.92
N ASP A 126 25.97 -6.49 -18.07
CA ASP A 126 24.82 -5.58 -18.25
C ASP A 126 23.48 -6.32 -18.06
N ASP A 127 23.45 -7.61 -18.38
CA ASP A 127 22.33 -8.50 -18.08
C ASP A 127 22.41 -8.97 -16.61
N GLU A 128 21.30 -8.83 -15.88
CA GLU A 128 21.13 -9.30 -14.49
C GLU A 128 22.22 -8.81 -13.51
N PRO A 129 22.48 -7.48 -13.40
CA PRO A 129 23.65 -6.98 -12.70
C PRO A 129 23.65 -7.32 -11.20
N LEU A 130 22.53 -7.09 -10.51
CA LEU A 130 22.41 -7.35 -9.07
C LEU A 130 22.58 -8.84 -8.74
N LEU A 131 21.91 -9.72 -9.47
CA LEU A 131 22.00 -11.16 -9.21
C LEU A 131 23.39 -11.70 -9.60
N THR A 132 23.98 -11.21 -10.68
CA THR A 132 25.36 -11.56 -11.06
C THR A 132 26.36 -11.13 -9.98
N LEU A 133 26.15 -9.97 -9.35
CA LEU A 133 26.94 -9.50 -8.22
C LEU A 133 26.79 -10.37 -6.99
N VAL A 134 25.58 -10.84 -6.68
CA VAL A 134 25.38 -11.79 -5.58
C VAL A 134 26.15 -13.09 -5.89
N PHE A 135 25.98 -13.66 -7.09
CA PHE A 135 26.64 -14.91 -7.49
C PHE A 135 28.18 -14.83 -7.49
N SER A 136 28.77 -13.68 -7.80
CA SER A 136 30.23 -13.51 -7.82
C SER A 136 30.86 -13.58 -6.42
N GLN A 137 30.07 -13.34 -5.36
CA GLN A 137 30.48 -13.34 -3.97
C GLN A 137 30.10 -14.62 -3.21
N LEU A 138 29.35 -15.54 -3.85
CA LEU A 138 28.97 -16.79 -3.19
C LEU A 138 30.17 -17.72 -3.00
N PRO A 139 30.21 -18.51 -1.90
CA PRO A 139 31.17 -19.59 -1.75
C PRO A 139 31.11 -20.58 -2.93
N VAL A 140 32.27 -21.14 -3.30
CA VAL A 140 32.38 -22.12 -4.41
C VAL A 140 31.48 -23.36 -4.20
N SER A 141 31.21 -23.71 -2.94
CA SER A 141 30.31 -24.79 -2.55
C SER A 141 28.82 -24.46 -2.63
N SER A 142 28.44 -23.22 -2.95
CA SER A 142 27.04 -22.77 -2.96
C SER A 142 26.22 -23.49 -4.02
N THR A 143 25.11 -24.09 -3.59
CA THR A 143 24.13 -24.76 -4.44
C THR A 143 22.94 -23.85 -4.82
N LEU A 144 23.02 -22.55 -4.52
CA LEU A 144 21.97 -21.57 -4.83
C LEU A 144 21.66 -21.55 -6.34
N GLY A 145 20.38 -21.56 -6.72
CA GLY A 145 19.97 -21.58 -8.12
C GLY A 145 20.33 -22.87 -8.89
N MET A 146 20.71 -23.95 -8.21
CA MET A 146 20.87 -25.27 -8.85
C MET A 146 19.52 -26.00 -8.95
N GLY A 147 19.42 -26.96 -9.88
CA GLY A 147 18.23 -27.82 -10.05
C GLY A 147 17.41 -27.56 -11.30
N GLY A 148 17.76 -26.54 -12.10
CA GLY A 148 17.12 -26.27 -13.39
C GLY A 148 17.29 -27.43 -14.38
N ASN A 149 16.18 -27.88 -14.97
CA ASN A 149 16.14 -28.97 -15.94
C ASN A 149 16.14 -28.42 -17.39
N PHE A 150 17.14 -27.63 -17.75
CA PHE A 150 17.28 -27.04 -19.08
C PHE A 150 18.77 -26.90 -19.48
N PRO A 151 19.09 -26.84 -20.78
CA PRO A 151 20.47 -26.68 -21.25
C PRO A 151 21.11 -25.40 -20.69
N GLY A 152 22.29 -25.55 -20.08
CA GLY A 152 23.03 -24.41 -19.50
C GLY A 152 22.62 -24.04 -18.08
N SER A 153 21.78 -24.81 -17.39
CA SER A 153 21.37 -24.56 -16.00
C SER A 153 22.52 -24.49 -14.99
N ASN A 154 23.68 -25.09 -15.30
CA ASN A 154 24.88 -25.01 -14.47
C ASN A 154 25.71 -23.72 -14.68
N SER A 155 25.40 -22.91 -15.69
CA SER A 155 26.05 -21.59 -15.88
C SER A 155 25.48 -20.56 -14.90
N THR A 156 26.19 -19.46 -14.63
CA THR A 156 25.66 -18.38 -13.79
C THR A 156 24.32 -17.85 -14.29
N ALA A 157 24.19 -17.63 -15.60
CA ALA A 157 22.92 -17.20 -16.22
C ALA A 157 21.79 -18.23 -16.02
N GLY A 158 22.08 -19.54 -16.16
CA GLY A 158 21.10 -20.59 -15.89
C GLY A 158 20.73 -20.71 -14.41
N ARG A 159 21.68 -20.49 -13.51
CA ARG A 159 21.42 -20.44 -12.07
C ARG A 159 20.54 -19.25 -11.69
N ILE A 160 20.72 -18.10 -12.35
CA ILE A 160 19.85 -16.92 -12.17
C ILE A 160 18.41 -17.21 -12.59
N VAL A 161 18.18 -17.89 -13.72
CA VAL A 161 16.83 -18.30 -14.15
C VAL A 161 16.17 -19.18 -13.09
N THR A 162 16.88 -20.20 -12.60
CA THR A 162 16.37 -21.10 -11.56
C THR A 162 16.11 -20.36 -10.24
N LEU A 163 17.00 -19.43 -9.87
CA LEU A 163 16.87 -18.60 -8.67
C LEU A 163 15.61 -17.73 -8.72
N ARG A 164 15.34 -17.08 -9.87
CA ARG A 164 14.13 -16.28 -10.08
C ARG A 164 12.85 -17.10 -9.88
N GLU A 165 12.80 -18.32 -10.43
CA GLU A 165 11.68 -19.25 -10.20
C GLU A 165 11.52 -19.64 -8.72
N GLN A 166 12.62 -19.91 -8.03
CA GLN A 166 12.61 -20.26 -6.60
C GLN A 166 12.12 -19.08 -5.74
N ILE A 167 12.54 -17.86 -6.04
CA ILE A 167 12.10 -16.64 -5.35
C ILE A 167 10.61 -16.38 -5.59
N ALA A 168 10.14 -16.49 -6.84
CA ALA A 168 8.73 -16.35 -7.16
C ALA A 168 7.87 -17.41 -6.44
N GLY A 169 8.36 -18.65 -6.36
CA GLY A 169 7.73 -19.73 -5.60
C GLY A 169 7.67 -19.44 -4.10
N LEU A 170 8.77 -18.98 -3.51
CA LEU A 170 8.83 -18.62 -2.09
C LEU A 170 7.91 -17.44 -1.75
N ALA A 171 7.90 -16.39 -2.58
CA ALA A 171 7.02 -15.24 -2.41
C ALA A 171 5.54 -15.63 -2.49
N ARG A 172 5.18 -16.60 -3.35
CA ARG A 172 3.83 -17.14 -3.44
C ARG A 172 3.45 -17.95 -2.20
N GLU A 173 4.32 -18.85 -1.77
CA GLU A 173 4.06 -19.76 -0.64
C GLU A 173 3.99 -19.01 0.69
N GLN A 174 4.90 -18.06 0.89
CA GLN A 174 5.06 -17.32 2.14
C GLN A 174 4.46 -15.90 2.07
N ARG A 175 3.53 -15.67 1.13
CA ARG A 175 2.85 -14.38 0.93
C ARG A 175 2.38 -13.72 2.23
N PRO A 176 1.71 -14.42 3.17
CA PRO A 176 1.25 -13.78 4.41
C PRO A 176 2.38 -13.20 5.28
N LEU A 177 3.49 -13.93 5.41
CA LEU A 177 4.65 -13.49 6.18
C LEU A 177 5.41 -12.37 5.44
N LEU A 178 5.60 -12.50 4.13
CA LEU A 178 6.24 -11.46 3.32
C LEU A 178 5.44 -10.15 3.36
N PHE A 179 4.12 -10.22 3.20
CA PHE A 179 3.23 -9.06 3.30
C PHE A 179 3.36 -8.36 4.65
N THR A 180 3.41 -9.12 5.74
CA THR A 180 3.58 -8.56 7.08
C THR A 180 4.94 -7.91 7.28
N ALA A 181 6.01 -8.45 6.67
CA ALA A 181 7.34 -7.84 6.72
C ALA A 181 7.41 -6.53 5.92
N LEU A 182 6.73 -6.46 4.76
CA LEU A 182 6.65 -5.24 3.95
C LEU A 182 5.87 -4.10 4.61
N LEU A 183 5.03 -4.43 5.59
CA LEU A 183 4.24 -3.46 6.37
C LEU A 183 4.80 -3.19 7.76
N ALA A 184 5.93 -3.80 8.11
CA ALA A 184 6.55 -3.56 9.40
C ALA A 184 6.97 -2.09 9.51
N ASP A 185 6.83 -1.51 10.70
CA ASP A 185 7.25 -0.13 10.95
C ASP A 185 8.74 0.03 10.63
N GLU A 186 9.14 1.21 10.15
CA GLU A 186 10.53 1.51 9.86
C GLU A 186 11.43 1.22 11.07
N GLY A 187 12.59 0.60 10.82
CA GLY A 187 13.51 0.16 11.86
C GLY A 187 13.14 -1.18 12.51
N THR A 188 11.96 -1.77 12.23
CA THR A 188 11.62 -3.10 12.74
C THR A 188 12.58 -4.16 12.17
N SER A 189 13.34 -4.80 13.04
CA SER A 189 14.33 -5.80 12.65
C SER A 189 14.33 -7.00 13.60
N LYS A 190 14.89 -8.12 13.14
CA LYS A 190 14.97 -9.36 13.94
C LYS A 190 15.75 -9.17 15.24
N SER A 191 16.76 -8.30 15.25
CA SER A 191 17.61 -8.04 16.42
C SER A 191 16.92 -7.24 17.52
N LEU A 192 15.95 -6.39 17.15
CA LEU A 192 15.17 -5.58 18.11
C LEU A 192 13.98 -6.35 18.69
N LEU A 193 13.45 -7.33 17.96
CA LEU A 193 12.28 -8.09 18.40
C LEU A 193 12.64 -9.16 19.44
N ASN A 194 12.15 -8.99 20.67
CA ASN A 194 12.26 -9.97 21.75
C ASN A 194 11.25 -11.13 21.62
N VAL A 195 11.15 -11.74 20.44
CA VAL A 195 10.25 -12.88 20.18
C VAL A 195 11.06 -14.11 19.77
N ARG A 196 10.59 -15.31 20.14
CA ARG A 196 11.31 -16.57 19.87
C ARG A 196 11.53 -16.83 18.37
N LEU A 197 10.56 -16.45 17.55
CA LEU A 197 10.55 -16.66 16.09
C LEU A 197 10.05 -15.36 15.45
N PRO A 198 10.94 -14.39 15.18
CA PRO A 198 10.57 -13.18 14.45
C PRO A 198 10.20 -13.54 13.01
N ASN A 199 9.47 -12.65 12.34
CA ASN A 199 9.14 -12.83 10.93
C ASN A 199 10.43 -13.01 10.11
N PRO A 200 10.60 -14.13 9.38
CA PRO A 200 11.85 -14.46 8.69
C PRO A 200 12.23 -13.48 7.58
N PHE A 201 11.28 -12.70 7.06
CA PHE A 201 11.52 -11.73 6.00
C PHE A 201 11.91 -10.33 6.50
N LEU A 202 11.96 -10.12 7.83
CA LEU A 202 12.54 -8.89 8.37
C LEU A 202 14.06 -8.86 8.19
N PRO A 203 14.67 -7.68 8.01
CA PRO A 203 16.12 -7.54 8.09
C PRO A 203 16.62 -7.98 9.47
N LEU A 204 17.87 -8.45 9.55
CA LEU A 204 18.55 -8.67 10.82
C LEU A 204 18.66 -7.35 11.59
N TRP A 205 19.05 -6.31 10.87
CA TRP A 205 19.21 -4.94 11.34
C TRP A 205 19.03 -3.97 10.17
N ASP A 206 18.52 -2.78 10.44
CA ASP A 206 18.37 -1.67 9.49
C ASP A 206 18.81 -0.39 10.20
N ARG A 207 19.53 0.49 9.49
CA ARG A 207 20.05 1.76 10.00
C ARG A 207 18.96 2.78 10.33
N ARG A 208 17.73 2.57 9.86
CA ARG A 208 16.58 3.44 10.16
C ARG A 208 16.16 3.34 11.63
N ASP A 209 17.04 3.76 12.55
CA ASP A 209 16.70 3.99 13.96
C ASP A 209 15.92 5.31 14.03
N ILE A 210 14.60 5.20 14.14
CA ILE A 210 13.75 6.35 14.48
C ILE A 210 13.91 6.58 15.99
N GLU A 211 14.20 7.82 16.38
CA GLU A 211 14.10 8.25 17.78
C GLU A 211 12.62 8.24 18.22
N ILE A 212 12.14 7.09 18.69
CA ILE A 212 10.79 6.95 19.23
C ILE A 212 10.74 7.67 20.58
N SER A 213 9.87 8.68 20.69
CA SER A 213 9.66 9.37 21.96
C SER A 213 9.19 8.39 23.06
N PRO A 214 9.54 8.60 24.35
CA PRO A 214 9.12 7.70 25.43
C PRO A 214 7.60 7.46 25.47
N VAL A 215 6.82 8.50 25.21
CA VAL A 215 5.35 8.45 25.15
C VAL A 215 4.87 7.55 24.01
N LEU A 216 5.43 7.72 22.81
CA LEU A 216 5.08 6.91 21.65
C LEU A 216 5.49 5.44 21.85
N GLY A 217 6.67 5.20 22.42
CA GLY A 217 7.15 3.86 22.77
C GLY A 217 6.23 3.18 23.78
N TRP A 218 5.76 3.91 24.80
CA TRP A 218 4.82 3.40 25.79
C TRP A 218 3.43 3.11 25.20
N LEU A 219 2.91 4.01 24.35
CA LEU A 219 1.66 3.76 23.61
C LEU A 219 1.76 2.51 22.72
N GLY A 220 2.89 2.33 22.03
CA GLY A 220 3.16 1.16 21.21
C GLY A 220 3.22 -0.13 22.04
N ALA A 221 3.83 -0.08 23.22
CA ALA A 221 3.89 -1.22 24.14
C ALA A 221 2.50 -1.64 24.65
N LEU A 222 1.61 -0.67 24.90
CA LEU A 222 0.22 -0.94 25.28
C LEU A 222 -0.64 -1.43 24.10
N ASN A 223 -0.26 -1.10 22.86
CA ASN A 223 -1.00 -1.41 21.64
C ASN A 223 -0.13 -2.12 20.58
N PRO A 224 0.43 -3.32 20.88
CA PRO A 224 1.44 -3.96 20.04
C PRO A 224 0.94 -4.44 18.67
N GLN A 225 -0.38 -4.44 18.45
CA GLN A 225 -1.02 -4.87 17.20
C GLN A 225 -1.33 -3.71 16.25
N VAL A 226 -0.89 -2.50 16.60
CA VAL A 226 -1.21 -1.25 15.91
C VAL A 226 0.11 -0.64 15.40
N PRO A 227 0.18 -0.18 14.14
CA PRO A 227 1.38 0.47 13.61
C PRO A 227 1.74 1.70 14.44
N ILE A 228 3.03 1.85 14.75
CA ILE A 228 3.54 2.99 15.54
C ILE A 228 3.17 4.31 14.87
N ARG A 229 3.24 4.38 13.54
CA ARG A 229 2.90 5.57 12.75
C ARG A 229 1.47 6.07 13.01
N ARG A 230 0.51 5.17 13.28
CA ARG A 230 -0.86 5.57 13.61
C ARG A 230 -0.95 6.23 14.98
N LEU A 231 -0.16 5.74 15.94
CA LEU A 231 -0.08 6.31 17.29
C LEU A 231 0.66 7.66 17.27
N GLU A 232 1.69 7.77 16.44
CA GLU A 232 2.42 9.02 16.18
C GLU A 232 1.50 10.09 15.58
N GLU A 233 0.78 9.78 14.51
CA GLU A 233 -0.16 10.72 13.87
C GLU A 233 -1.28 11.15 14.84
N LEU A 234 -1.68 10.27 15.77
CA LEU A 234 -2.62 10.63 16.83
C LEU A 234 -2.01 11.63 17.83
N LEU A 235 -0.77 11.40 18.26
CA LEU A 235 -0.03 12.32 19.15
C LEU A 235 0.25 13.68 18.50
N GLU A 236 0.61 13.71 17.22
CA GLU A 236 0.82 14.97 16.48
C GLU A 236 -0.43 15.84 16.45
N ARG A 237 -1.60 15.21 16.38
CA ARG A 237 -2.90 15.91 16.32
C ARG A 237 -3.43 16.30 17.69
N MET A 238 -3.20 15.45 18.68
CA MET A 238 -3.62 15.64 20.04
C MET A 238 -2.40 15.61 20.96
N PRO A 239 -1.53 16.63 20.88
CA PRO A 239 -0.30 16.64 21.65
C PRO A 239 -0.62 16.69 23.14
N LEU A 240 -0.01 15.79 23.90
CA LEU A 240 -0.07 15.78 25.35
C LEU A 240 0.81 16.91 25.90
N THR A 241 0.30 17.64 26.88
CA THR A 241 1.12 18.58 27.67
C THR A 241 2.19 17.85 28.47
N GLU A 242 3.26 18.51 28.89
CA GLU A 242 4.33 17.89 29.69
C GLU A 242 3.80 17.19 30.95
N GLU A 243 2.82 17.79 31.64
CA GLU A 243 2.19 17.19 32.83
C GLU A 243 1.43 15.90 32.48
N GLN A 244 0.70 15.89 31.35
CA GLN A 244 -0.01 14.70 30.87
C GLN A 244 0.95 13.61 30.38
N GLN A 245 2.10 13.97 29.79
CA GLN A 245 3.12 13.00 29.39
C GLN A 245 3.73 12.31 30.61
N ILE A 246 4.03 13.07 31.67
CA ILE A 246 4.55 12.52 32.92
C ILE A 246 3.50 11.60 33.57
N ASP A 247 2.25 12.06 33.68
CA ASP A 247 1.18 11.26 34.30
C ASP A 247 0.90 9.96 33.51
N PHE A 248 0.99 10.01 32.18
CA PHE A 248 0.86 8.82 31.35
C PHE A 248 2.02 7.83 31.55
N LEU A 249 3.26 8.33 31.56
CA LEU A 249 4.45 7.48 31.72
C LEU A 249 4.57 6.88 33.13
N ASP A 250 4.11 7.61 34.15
CA ASP A 250 4.23 7.18 35.55
C ASP A 250 3.00 6.40 36.06
N ASN A 251 1.79 6.72 35.56
CA ASN A 251 0.52 6.20 36.12
C ASN A 251 -0.43 5.58 35.08
N ASP A 252 -0.04 5.47 33.79
CA ASP A 252 -0.90 4.99 32.69
C ASP A 252 -2.19 5.82 32.49
N VAL A 253 -2.18 7.09 32.89
CA VAL A 253 -3.36 7.98 32.78
C VAL A 253 -3.27 8.85 31.53
N LEU A 254 -4.27 8.73 30.66
CA LEU A 254 -4.44 9.58 29.48
C LEU A 254 -5.66 10.52 29.66
N PRO A 255 -5.65 11.71 29.03
CA PRO A 255 -6.83 12.59 29.03
C PRO A 255 -8.03 11.93 28.35
N ASP A 256 -9.24 12.13 28.88
CA ASP A 256 -10.49 11.53 28.35
C ASP A 256 -10.65 11.79 26.83
N ASP A 257 -10.40 13.02 26.38
CA ASP A 257 -10.48 13.39 24.96
C ASP A 257 -9.50 12.57 24.09
N PHE A 258 -8.30 12.27 24.62
CA PHE A 258 -7.29 11.46 23.92
C PHE A 258 -7.70 9.98 23.91
N VAL A 259 -8.24 9.48 25.03
CA VAL A 259 -8.75 8.10 25.12
C VAL A 259 -9.87 7.87 24.10
N GLU A 260 -10.85 8.78 24.02
CA GLU A 260 -11.93 8.68 23.02
C GLU A 260 -11.38 8.66 21.58
N ALA A 261 -10.46 9.59 21.26
CA ALA A 261 -9.85 9.65 19.93
C ALA A 261 -9.03 8.40 19.60
N MET A 262 -8.34 7.84 20.59
CA MET A 262 -7.60 6.58 20.47
C MET A 262 -8.55 5.42 20.20
N GLU A 263 -9.63 5.27 20.97
CA GLU A 263 -10.63 4.21 20.76
C GLU A 263 -11.23 4.26 19.34
N ILE A 264 -11.57 5.45 18.85
CA ILE A 264 -12.07 5.64 17.49
C ILE A 264 -11.01 5.23 16.44
N SER A 265 -9.76 5.64 16.63
CA SER A 265 -8.65 5.30 15.73
C SER A 265 -8.39 3.79 15.70
N LEU A 266 -8.42 3.15 16.87
CA LEU A 266 -8.21 1.71 17.02
C LEU A 266 -9.36 0.89 16.43
N ASP A 267 -10.61 1.32 16.60
CA ASP A 267 -11.79 0.69 15.98
C ASP A 267 -11.71 0.76 14.45
N GLU A 268 -11.31 1.89 13.90
CA GLU A 268 -11.09 2.05 12.46
C GLU A 268 -10.00 1.09 11.93
N TRP A 269 -8.85 1.03 12.62
CA TRP A 269 -7.77 0.09 12.31
C TRP A 269 -8.23 -1.37 12.35
N ARG A 270 -9.00 -1.73 13.38
CA ARG A 270 -9.51 -3.09 13.57
C ARG A 270 -10.43 -3.51 12.43
N ARG A 271 -11.46 -2.72 12.14
CA ARG A 271 -12.39 -2.98 11.03
C ARG A 271 -11.63 -3.11 9.71
N SER A 272 -10.64 -2.23 9.54
CA SER A 272 -9.81 -2.16 8.36
C SER A 272 -8.98 -3.40 8.10
N THR A 273 -8.32 -3.89 9.12
CA THR A 273 -7.50 -5.10 9.05
C THR A 273 -8.35 -6.35 8.99
N SER A 274 -9.50 -6.38 9.67
CA SER A 274 -10.44 -7.50 9.62
C SER A 274 -11.01 -7.71 8.21
N ILE A 275 -11.47 -6.63 7.55
CA ILE A 275 -12.03 -6.77 6.19
C ILE A 275 -10.94 -7.15 5.18
N ASP A 276 -9.73 -6.62 5.31
CA ASP A 276 -8.60 -7.04 4.47
C ASP A 276 -8.26 -8.54 4.67
N GLY A 277 -8.23 -9.02 5.93
CA GLY A 277 -8.02 -10.43 6.26
C GLY A 277 -9.12 -11.39 5.76
N LEU A 278 -10.35 -10.89 5.59
CA LEU A 278 -11.41 -11.63 4.89
C LEU A 278 -11.17 -11.70 3.39
N SER A 279 -10.78 -10.58 2.79
CA SER A 279 -10.65 -10.46 1.34
C SER A 279 -9.47 -11.24 0.78
N ARG A 280 -8.38 -11.35 1.55
CA ARG A 280 -7.10 -11.87 1.10
C ARG A 280 -6.50 -12.82 2.13
N THR A 281 -5.69 -13.76 1.68
CA THR A 281 -4.95 -14.67 2.57
C THR A 281 -3.89 -13.87 3.35
N ARG A 282 -4.09 -13.73 4.66
CA ARG A 282 -3.22 -12.98 5.60
C ARG A 282 -2.71 -13.90 6.71
N ILE A 283 -1.89 -13.38 7.62
CA ILE A 283 -1.61 -14.08 8.88
C ILE A 283 -2.92 -14.11 9.69
N PHE A 284 -3.11 -15.17 10.48
CA PHE A 284 -4.26 -15.27 11.37
C PHE A 284 -4.40 -14.02 12.25
N ASN A 285 -5.62 -13.47 12.24
CA ASN A 285 -6.01 -12.34 13.06
C ASN A 285 -7.37 -12.66 13.68
N GLN A 286 -7.46 -12.61 15.01
CA GLN A 286 -8.68 -12.98 15.73
C GLN A 286 -9.90 -12.15 15.31
N HIS A 287 -9.75 -10.85 15.06
CA HIS A 287 -10.87 -10.00 14.65
C HIS A 287 -11.34 -10.31 13.22
N ALA A 288 -10.41 -10.62 12.31
CA ALA A 288 -10.76 -11.09 10.96
C ALA A 288 -11.52 -12.43 11.03
N ASP A 289 -11.09 -13.34 11.90
CA ASP A 289 -11.74 -14.62 12.14
C ASP A 289 -13.16 -14.45 12.74
N GLU A 290 -13.31 -13.63 13.77
CA GLU A 290 -14.63 -13.32 14.37
C GLU A 290 -15.59 -12.71 13.34
N LEU A 291 -15.10 -11.82 12.48
CA LEU A 291 -15.86 -11.24 11.38
C LEU A 291 -16.24 -12.31 10.35
N ALA A 292 -15.33 -13.24 10.03
CA ALA A 292 -15.61 -14.37 9.14
C ALA A 292 -16.71 -15.28 9.70
N ARG A 293 -16.62 -15.66 10.97
CA ARG A 293 -17.62 -16.49 11.68
C ARG A 293 -18.99 -15.82 11.66
N THR A 294 -19.04 -14.52 11.96
CA THR A 294 -20.29 -13.76 12.05
C THR A 294 -20.94 -13.61 10.67
N GLY A 295 -20.16 -13.19 9.67
CA GLY A 295 -20.65 -13.07 8.30
C GLY A 295 -21.08 -14.40 7.71
N ALA A 296 -20.33 -15.49 7.96
CA ALA A 296 -20.69 -16.82 7.48
C ALA A 296 -21.99 -17.32 8.09
N ARG A 297 -22.21 -17.11 9.40
CA ARG A 297 -23.50 -17.43 10.04
C ARG A 297 -24.65 -16.67 9.40
N ALA A 298 -24.47 -15.38 9.12
CA ALA A 298 -25.51 -14.56 8.49
C ALA A 298 -25.82 -15.03 7.06
N LEU A 299 -24.79 -15.29 6.25
CA LEU A 299 -24.96 -15.77 4.87
C LEU A 299 -25.57 -17.17 4.81
N LEU A 300 -25.14 -18.10 5.68
CA LEU A 300 -25.67 -19.46 5.72
C LEU A 300 -27.11 -19.52 6.25
N ALA A 301 -27.46 -18.66 7.22
CA ALA A 301 -28.82 -18.57 7.72
C ALA A 301 -29.81 -18.13 6.62
N ALA A 302 -29.37 -17.34 5.64
CA ALA A 302 -30.19 -16.97 4.48
C ALA A 302 -30.53 -18.18 3.57
N SER A 303 -29.73 -19.24 3.62
CA SER A 303 -29.94 -20.52 2.93
C SER A 303 -30.50 -21.60 3.87
N GLU A 304 -31.08 -21.21 5.02
CA GLU A 304 -31.63 -22.11 6.06
C GLU A 304 -30.60 -23.09 6.65
N GLN A 305 -29.30 -22.77 6.55
CA GLN A 305 -28.23 -23.58 7.12
C GLN A 305 -27.72 -22.99 8.42
N ASN A 306 -27.42 -23.87 9.38
CA ASN A 306 -26.87 -23.50 10.67
C ASN A 306 -25.36 -23.79 10.70
N LEU A 307 -24.56 -22.80 11.12
CA LEU A 307 -23.12 -22.96 11.28
C LEU A 307 -22.77 -23.08 12.77
N VAL A 308 -22.26 -24.26 13.14
CA VAL A 308 -21.79 -24.58 14.48
C VAL A 308 -20.27 -24.68 14.46
N ILE A 309 -19.61 -23.96 15.37
CA ILE A 309 -18.16 -23.97 15.51
C ILE A 309 -17.84 -24.43 16.93
N LEU A 310 -17.08 -25.52 17.05
CA LEU A 310 -16.63 -26.05 18.31
C LEU A 310 -15.20 -25.57 18.58
N ASP A 311 -15.06 -24.66 19.54
CA ASP A 311 -13.77 -24.19 20.04
C ASP A 311 -13.12 -25.23 20.98
N PRO A 312 -11.79 -25.13 21.22
CA PRO A 312 -11.08 -26.07 22.08
C PRO A 312 -11.72 -26.19 23.48
N GLY A 313 -11.96 -27.43 23.91
CA GLY A 313 -12.58 -27.72 25.21
C GLY A 313 -14.10 -27.72 25.23
N MET A 314 -14.76 -27.42 24.10
CA MET A 314 -16.21 -27.57 23.97
C MET A 314 -16.63 -29.05 23.90
N SER A 315 -17.87 -29.32 24.32
CA SER A 315 -18.47 -30.65 24.19
C SER A 315 -18.65 -31.01 22.72
N LYS A 316 -18.63 -32.31 22.39
CA LYS A 316 -18.89 -32.79 21.03
C LYS A 316 -20.27 -32.31 20.56
N TYR A 317 -20.39 -32.04 19.27
CA TYR A 317 -21.68 -31.75 18.67
C TYR A 317 -22.59 -32.99 18.76
N GLU A 318 -23.82 -32.79 19.24
CA GLU A 318 -24.86 -33.81 19.24
C GLU A 318 -25.92 -33.42 18.19
N PRO A 319 -26.09 -34.21 17.12
CA PRO A 319 -27.08 -33.90 16.10
C PRO A 319 -28.49 -33.84 16.67
N SER A 320 -29.26 -32.83 16.23
CA SER A 320 -30.64 -32.62 16.70
C SER A 320 -31.62 -33.69 16.16
N GLY A 321 -31.20 -34.49 15.19
CA GLY A 321 -31.99 -35.57 14.59
C GLY A 321 -31.35 -36.11 13.30
N PRO A 322 -31.99 -37.07 12.62
CA PRO A 322 -31.50 -37.63 11.34
C PRO A 322 -31.54 -36.63 10.17
N ASP A 323 -32.29 -35.54 10.30
CA ASP A 323 -32.42 -34.47 9.31
C ASP A 323 -31.57 -33.23 9.67
N ASP A 324 -30.59 -33.37 10.58
CA ASP A 324 -29.73 -32.27 10.98
C ASP A 324 -28.74 -31.90 9.86
N THR A 325 -28.97 -30.75 9.24
CA THR A 325 -28.14 -30.18 8.16
C THR A 325 -27.16 -29.13 8.67
N SER A 326 -26.86 -29.10 9.97
CA SER A 326 -25.90 -28.14 10.53
C SER A 326 -24.49 -28.41 9.98
N ILE A 327 -23.81 -27.34 9.58
CA ILE A 327 -22.40 -27.36 9.23
C ILE A 327 -21.62 -27.31 10.54
N VAL A 328 -20.79 -28.32 10.80
CA VAL A 328 -20.02 -28.42 12.04
C VAL A 328 -18.54 -28.26 11.73
N LEU A 329 -17.93 -27.24 12.31
CA LEU A 329 -16.51 -26.97 12.23
C LEU A 329 -15.83 -27.21 13.58
N LEU A 330 -14.61 -27.73 13.55
CA LEU A 330 -13.73 -27.82 14.71
C LEU A 330 -12.64 -26.76 14.56
N HIS A 331 -12.47 -25.92 15.59
CA HIS A 331 -11.43 -24.89 15.63
C HIS A 331 -10.32 -25.31 16.60
N ASP A 332 -9.07 -25.19 16.18
CA ASP A 332 -7.89 -25.62 16.97
C ASP A 332 -7.38 -24.56 17.96
N GLY A 333 -7.97 -23.35 17.96
CA GLY A 333 -7.51 -22.22 18.79
C GLY A 333 -6.37 -21.42 18.16
N SER A 334 -5.83 -21.86 17.03
CA SER A 334 -4.74 -21.23 16.29
C SER A 334 -5.17 -20.74 14.90
N GLY A 335 -6.48 -20.71 14.64
CA GLY A 335 -7.05 -20.24 13.37
C GLY A 335 -7.20 -21.30 12.30
N ASN A 336 -6.98 -22.59 12.60
CA ASN A 336 -7.23 -23.67 11.66
C ASN A 336 -8.59 -24.32 11.93
N TYR A 337 -9.25 -24.69 10.84
CA TYR A 337 -10.56 -25.33 10.87
C TYR A 337 -10.54 -26.68 10.17
N SER A 338 -11.26 -27.63 10.75
CA SER A 338 -11.62 -28.89 10.10
C SER A 338 -13.13 -29.07 10.08
N ALA A 339 -13.61 -29.87 9.14
CA ALA A 339 -15.02 -30.17 8.98
C ALA A 339 -15.35 -31.49 9.66
N GLN A 340 -16.48 -31.54 10.38
CA GLN A 340 -16.99 -32.78 10.97
C GLN A 340 -18.30 -33.18 10.29
N ASP A 341 -18.33 -34.36 9.66
CA ASP A 341 -19.56 -34.92 9.08
C ASP A 341 -20.53 -35.34 10.20
N THR A 342 -21.75 -34.81 10.17
CA THR A 342 -22.77 -35.02 11.19
C THR A 342 -23.36 -36.43 11.20
N SER A 343 -23.23 -37.17 10.09
CA SER A 343 -23.83 -38.50 9.90
C SER A 343 -22.95 -39.63 10.43
N ASN A 344 -21.62 -39.52 10.26
CA ASN A 344 -20.66 -40.56 10.63
C ASN A 344 -19.58 -40.09 11.63
N GLY A 345 -19.47 -38.78 11.88
CA GLY A 345 -18.48 -38.17 12.76
C GLY A 345 -17.06 -38.09 12.19
N GLU A 346 -16.89 -38.34 10.89
CA GLU A 346 -15.62 -38.25 10.18
C GLU A 346 -15.11 -36.79 10.15
N ILE A 347 -13.80 -36.62 10.34
CA ILE A 347 -13.14 -35.32 10.35
C ILE A 347 -12.36 -35.17 9.06
N THR A 348 -12.67 -34.14 8.29
CA THR A 348 -11.88 -33.74 7.12
C THR A 348 -10.94 -32.62 7.52
N GLU A 349 -9.64 -32.89 7.46
CA GLU A 349 -8.58 -31.92 7.70
C GLU A 349 -8.21 -31.19 6.40
N PHE A 350 -7.86 -29.92 6.52
CA PHE A 350 -7.39 -29.08 5.42
C PHE A 350 -5.96 -28.66 5.69
N LYS A 351 -5.26 -28.20 4.64
CA LYS A 351 -3.92 -27.63 4.82
C LYS A 351 -4.00 -26.46 5.80
N ASP A 352 -3.10 -26.46 6.78
CA ASP A 352 -2.96 -25.37 7.74
C ASP A 352 -2.86 -24.01 7.05
N GLY A 353 -3.57 -23.03 7.60
CA GLY A 353 -3.64 -21.67 7.07
C GLY A 353 -5.05 -21.08 7.06
N THR A 354 -5.11 -19.80 6.67
CA THR A 354 -6.34 -18.98 6.76
C THR A 354 -7.45 -19.36 5.79
N ASP A 355 -7.20 -20.29 4.87
CA ASP A 355 -8.22 -20.79 3.93
C ASP A 355 -8.98 -22.00 4.48
N SER A 356 -8.49 -22.63 5.55
CA SER A 356 -9.11 -23.82 6.17
C SER A 356 -10.57 -23.58 6.58
N PHE A 357 -10.89 -22.39 7.09
CA PHE A 357 -12.28 -21.99 7.42
C PHE A 357 -13.22 -22.10 6.22
N TYR A 358 -12.82 -21.51 5.08
CA TYR A 358 -13.64 -21.47 3.87
C TYR A 358 -13.77 -22.85 3.22
N LEU A 359 -12.68 -23.62 3.21
CA LEU A 359 -12.67 -24.99 2.71
C LEU A 359 -13.55 -25.91 3.55
N ALA A 360 -13.50 -25.80 4.88
CA ALA A 360 -14.27 -26.63 5.80
C ALA A 360 -15.78 -26.38 5.74
N ILE A 361 -16.20 -25.13 5.47
CA ILE A 361 -17.60 -24.84 5.16
C ILE A 361 -17.97 -25.45 3.81
N SER A 362 -17.17 -25.18 2.77
CA SER A 362 -17.47 -25.60 1.41
C SER A 362 -17.59 -27.11 1.22
N SER A 363 -16.78 -27.90 1.93
CA SER A 363 -16.83 -29.37 1.86
C SER A 363 -18.16 -29.94 2.36
N GLN A 364 -18.89 -29.20 3.20
CA GLN A 364 -20.18 -29.62 3.77
C GLN A 364 -21.39 -29.06 2.99
N LEU A 365 -21.16 -28.15 2.04
CA LEU A 365 -22.22 -27.54 1.22
C LEU A 365 -22.62 -28.40 0.02
N LYS A 366 -23.89 -28.34 -0.37
CA LYS A 366 -24.32 -28.86 -1.68
C LYS A 366 -23.96 -27.87 -2.79
N ALA A 367 -23.96 -28.36 -4.03
CA ALA A 367 -23.62 -27.53 -5.20
C ALA A 367 -24.52 -26.28 -5.35
N GLU A 368 -25.81 -26.39 -5.02
CA GLU A 368 -26.76 -25.28 -5.05
C GLU A 368 -26.45 -24.21 -3.99
N ASP A 369 -26.11 -24.64 -2.77
CA ASP A 369 -25.76 -23.74 -1.67
C ASP A 369 -24.42 -23.03 -1.93
N ARG A 370 -23.45 -23.73 -2.53
CA ARG A 370 -22.17 -23.15 -2.96
C ARG A 370 -22.38 -21.97 -3.92
N LEU A 371 -23.26 -22.13 -4.90
CA LEU A 371 -23.58 -21.06 -5.84
C LEU A 371 -24.22 -19.84 -5.15
N SER A 372 -25.04 -20.05 -4.11
CA SER A 372 -25.64 -18.96 -3.32
C SER A 372 -24.60 -18.13 -2.56
N LEU A 373 -23.45 -18.74 -2.23
CA LEU A 373 -22.30 -18.09 -1.58
C LEU A 373 -21.24 -17.59 -2.58
N GLY A 374 -21.57 -17.57 -3.88
CA GLY A 374 -20.67 -17.09 -4.93
C GLY A 374 -19.58 -18.08 -5.37
N MET A 375 -19.63 -19.32 -4.90
CA MET A 375 -18.64 -20.36 -5.22
C MET A 375 -19.01 -21.14 -6.49
N GLN A 376 -18.04 -21.39 -7.36
CA GLN A 376 -18.23 -22.18 -8.58
C GLN A 376 -18.00 -23.69 -8.38
N PHE A 377 -17.15 -24.08 -7.43
CA PHE A 377 -16.81 -25.46 -7.11
C PHE A 377 -16.35 -25.56 -5.65
N GLU A 378 -16.17 -26.79 -5.15
CA GLU A 378 -15.89 -27.06 -3.72
C GLU A 378 -14.61 -26.39 -3.18
N GLN A 379 -13.59 -26.18 -4.01
CA GLN A 379 -12.34 -25.54 -3.61
C GLN A 379 -12.27 -24.05 -3.96
N ASP A 380 -13.38 -23.43 -4.37
CA ASP A 380 -13.43 -22.01 -4.78
C ASP A 380 -13.47 -21.05 -3.57
N VAL A 381 -12.36 -21.00 -2.83
CA VAL A 381 -12.20 -20.11 -1.67
C VAL A 381 -12.36 -18.63 -2.06
N ALA A 382 -11.92 -18.26 -3.27
CA ALA A 382 -11.99 -16.88 -3.75
C ALA A 382 -13.44 -16.40 -3.88
N GLY A 383 -14.33 -17.21 -4.46
CA GLY A 383 -15.76 -16.89 -4.56
C GLY A 383 -16.41 -16.64 -3.20
N PHE A 384 -16.15 -17.50 -2.22
CA PHE A 384 -16.73 -17.35 -0.89
C PHE A 384 -16.14 -16.15 -0.11
N ARG A 385 -14.82 -15.95 -0.19
CA ARG A 385 -14.14 -14.77 0.38
C ARG A 385 -14.75 -13.47 -0.14
N LYS A 386 -15.02 -13.40 -1.45
CA LYS A 386 -15.66 -12.25 -2.08
C LYS A 386 -17.05 -11.98 -1.53
N ALA A 387 -17.90 -13.01 -1.40
CA ALA A 387 -19.24 -12.87 -0.84
C ALA A 387 -19.21 -12.39 0.63
N LEU A 388 -18.35 -12.99 1.45
CA LEU A 388 -18.15 -12.58 2.85
C LEU A 388 -17.61 -11.16 2.98
N THR A 389 -16.65 -10.80 2.15
CA THR A 389 -16.07 -9.45 2.12
C THR A 389 -17.15 -8.43 1.77
N GLN A 390 -17.94 -8.67 0.71
CA GLN A 390 -19.01 -7.77 0.31
C GLN A 390 -20.04 -7.58 1.43
N HIS A 391 -20.44 -8.66 2.10
CA HIS A 391 -21.33 -8.59 3.26
C HIS A 391 -20.71 -7.76 4.41
N ALA A 392 -19.45 -8.00 4.76
CA ALA A 392 -18.75 -7.25 5.79
C ALA A 392 -18.60 -5.75 5.44
N ILE A 393 -18.38 -5.41 4.17
CA ILE A 393 -18.32 -4.02 3.69
C ILE A 393 -19.69 -3.34 3.86
N GLU A 394 -20.77 -4.03 3.53
CA GLU A 394 -22.14 -3.53 3.69
C GLU A 394 -22.49 -3.27 5.16
N GLU A 395 -22.16 -4.21 6.05
CA GLU A 395 -22.36 -4.05 7.50
C GLU A 395 -21.52 -2.90 8.08
N ASN A 396 -20.30 -2.72 7.58
CA ASN A 396 -19.42 -1.60 7.95
C ASN A 396 -19.80 -0.28 7.25
N ARG A 397 -20.85 -0.28 6.43
CA ARG A 397 -21.37 0.89 5.68
C ARG A 397 -20.31 1.52 4.77
N GLY A 398 -19.45 0.67 4.23
CA GLY A 398 -18.36 0.99 3.34
C GLY A 398 -17.00 0.60 3.91
N TRP A 399 -16.07 0.45 2.99
CA TRP A 399 -14.69 0.04 3.21
C TRP A 399 -13.90 0.51 1.99
N PHE A 400 -12.57 0.55 2.07
CA PHE A 400 -11.76 0.63 0.87
C PHE A 400 -11.94 -0.67 0.08
N ASP A 401 -12.79 -0.66 -0.96
CA ASP A 401 -13.08 -1.87 -1.75
C ASP A 401 -11.75 -2.47 -2.28
N PRO A 402 -11.29 -3.62 -1.74
CA PRO A 402 -9.99 -4.18 -2.08
C PRO A 402 -9.96 -4.80 -3.49
N GLU A 403 -11.13 -4.95 -4.12
CA GLU A 403 -11.31 -5.40 -5.51
C GLU A 403 -11.63 -4.25 -6.47
N LYS A 404 -12.12 -3.10 -5.96
CA LYS A 404 -12.24 -1.83 -6.70
C LYS A 404 -11.27 -0.81 -6.12
N PRO A 405 -9.96 -0.95 -6.40
CA PRO A 405 -8.97 -0.02 -5.90
C PRO A 405 -9.35 1.40 -6.33
N THR A 406 -9.54 2.29 -5.35
CA THR A 406 -9.96 3.70 -5.47
C THR A 406 -10.15 4.15 -6.92
N GLY A 407 -11.30 3.78 -7.48
CA GLY A 407 -11.55 3.94 -8.90
C GLY A 407 -11.60 5.41 -9.27
N ILE A 408 -10.84 5.81 -10.28
CA ILE A 408 -11.13 7.04 -11.02
C ILE A 408 -12.51 6.82 -11.65
N GLU A 409 -13.50 7.62 -11.28
CA GLU A 409 -14.88 7.49 -11.77
C GLU A 409 -14.90 7.47 -13.31
N LYS A 410 -15.31 6.33 -13.90
CA LYS A 410 -15.28 6.10 -15.34
C LYS A 410 -16.11 7.09 -16.16
N GLY A 411 -17.05 7.79 -15.53
CA GLY A 411 -17.92 8.78 -16.17
C GLY A 411 -17.20 10.03 -16.68
N PHE A 412 -15.94 10.25 -16.26
CA PHE A 412 -15.15 11.43 -16.60
C PHE A 412 -13.79 11.11 -17.26
N LEU A 413 -13.58 9.86 -17.71
CA LEU A 413 -12.31 9.45 -18.32
C LEU A 413 -12.20 9.93 -19.77
N PRO A 414 -11.07 10.55 -20.17
CA PRO A 414 -10.81 10.90 -21.57
C PRO A 414 -10.88 9.67 -22.49
N GLU A 415 -11.30 9.88 -23.72
CA GLU A 415 -11.49 8.81 -24.71
C GLU A 415 -10.21 7.99 -24.94
N TRP A 416 -9.04 8.65 -24.92
CA TRP A 416 -7.74 7.99 -25.02
C TRP A 416 -7.47 7.01 -23.88
N PHE A 417 -7.90 7.34 -22.65
CA PHE A 417 -7.73 6.48 -21.48
C PHE A 417 -8.78 5.36 -21.45
N ALA A 418 -10.00 5.63 -21.90
CA ALA A 418 -11.02 4.59 -22.07
C ALA A 418 -10.59 3.54 -23.11
N SER A 419 -9.91 3.98 -24.17
CA SER A 419 -9.35 3.11 -25.23
C SER A 419 -7.98 2.51 -24.93
N ALA A 420 -7.33 2.92 -23.83
CA ALA A 420 -6.02 2.40 -23.45
C ALA A 420 -6.08 0.90 -23.09
N SER A 421 -4.96 0.20 -23.25
CA SER A 421 -4.84 -1.20 -22.82
C SER A 421 -5.05 -1.30 -21.30
N ASP A 422 -5.42 -2.49 -20.81
CA ASP A 422 -5.56 -2.68 -19.36
C ASP A 422 -4.22 -2.48 -18.63
N ASP A 423 -3.10 -2.80 -19.29
CA ASP A 423 -1.74 -2.55 -18.79
C ASP A 423 -1.45 -1.05 -18.68
N ASP A 424 -1.82 -0.24 -19.67
CA ASP A 424 -1.63 1.21 -19.64
C ASP A 424 -2.52 1.88 -18.58
N LYS A 425 -3.78 1.43 -18.47
CA LYS A 425 -4.70 1.89 -17.42
C LYS A 425 -4.14 1.57 -16.04
N TYR A 426 -3.52 0.40 -15.90
CA TYR A 426 -2.85 -0.02 -14.67
C TYR A 426 -1.60 0.83 -14.38
N ALA A 427 -0.74 1.07 -15.37
CA ALA A 427 0.46 1.90 -15.23
C ALA A 427 0.14 3.36 -14.85
N TRP A 428 -0.86 3.96 -15.49
CA TRP A 428 -1.34 5.29 -15.15
C TRP A 428 -1.94 5.36 -13.74
N LYS A 429 -2.65 4.32 -13.32
CA LYS A 429 -3.14 4.21 -11.95
C LYS A 429 -2.00 4.19 -10.94
N ILE A 430 -0.90 3.48 -11.24
CA ILE A 430 0.32 3.48 -10.41
C ILE A 430 0.85 4.90 -10.28
N ALA A 431 1.10 5.58 -11.40
CA ALA A 431 1.65 6.93 -11.42
C ALA A 431 0.79 7.95 -10.65
N VAL A 432 -0.54 7.87 -10.77
CA VAL A 432 -1.47 8.74 -10.01
C VAL A 432 -1.45 8.41 -8.52
N GLN A 433 -1.35 7.14 -8.13
CA GLN A 433 -1.22 6.74 -6.73
C GLN A 433 0.08 7.24 -6.11
N ASP A 434 1.21 7.12 -6.82
CA ASP A 434 2.51 7.57 -6.33
C ASP A 434 2.57 9.10 -6.26
N TYR A 435 2.02 9.81 -7.25
CA TYR A 435 1.83 11.26 -7.19
C TYR A 435 0.96 11.68 -6.00
N SER A 436 -0.18 11.02 -5.80
CA SER A 436 -1.09 11.32 -4.68
C SER A 436 -0.43 11.06 -3.32
N GLN A 437 0.44 10.06 -3.24
CA GLN A 437 1.21 9.74 -2.04
C GLN A 437 2.29 10.80 -1.80
N ALA A 438 3.06 11.16 -2.82
CA ALA A 438 4.08 12.21 -2.75
C ALA A 438 3.47 13.57 -2.36
N VAL A 439 2.27 13.90 -2.88
CA VAL A 439 1.55 15.14 -2.51
C VAL A 439 1.07 15.11 -1.06
N LEU A 440 0.60 13.95 -0.56
CA LEU A 440 0.23 13.81 0.85
C LEU A 440 1.45 13.90 1.78
N GLU A 441 2.56 13.26 1.41
CA GLU A 441 3.83 13.32 2.13
C GLU A 441 4.45 14.73 2.12
N ALA A 442 4.23 15.48 1.05
CA ALA A 442 4.69 16.87 0.91
C ALA A 442 3.78 17.89 1.62
N GLN A 443 2.69 17.49 2.29
CA GLN A 443 1.79 18.44 2.95
C GLN A 443 2.45 19.10 4.17
N ALA A 444 3.00 20.29 3.94
CA ALA A 444 3.20 21.29 4.98
C ALA A 444 1.83 21.72 5.58
N PRO A 445 1.78 22.15 6.86
CA PRO A 445 0.53 22.53 7.56
C PRO A 445 -0.37 23.56 6.84
N ASP A 446 0.19 24.33 5.90
CA ASP A 446 -0.46 25.44 5.20
C ASP A 446 -0.85 25.12 3.73
N LEU A 447 -0.67 23.87 3.26
CA LEU A 447 -1.04 23.46 1.90
C LEU A 447 -2.48 22.91 1.84
N LEU A 448 -3.14 23.12 0.69
CA LEU A 448 -4.51 22.65 0.43
C LEU A 448 -4.58 21.10 0.48
N GLU A 449 -5.74 20.55 0.87
CA GLU A 449 -5.99 19.09 0.83
C GLU A 449 -6.09 18.59 -0.64
N PRO A 450 -5.57 17.40 -1.00
CA PRO A 450 -5.60 16.87 -2.37
C PRO A 450 -7.02 16.78 -2.95
N SER A 451 -8.02 16.53 -2.11
CA SER A 451 -9.44 16.49 -2.47
C SER A 451 -10.03 17.86 -2.84
N ARG A 452 -9.33 18.95 -2.52
CA ARG A 452 -9.77 20.35 -2.72
C ARG A 452 -8.99 21.10 -3.80
N TYR A 453 -7.93 20.50 -4.36
CA TYR A 453 -7.19 21.05 -5.50
C TYR A 453 -8.06 21.23 -6.76
N GLY A 454 -9.23 20.59 -6.84
CA GLY A 454 -10.16 20.75 -7.96
C GLY A 454 -11.10 21.97 -7.88
N GLU A 455 -11.12 22.74 -6.78
CA GLU A 455 -12.05 23.88 -6.62
C GLU A 455 -11.44 25.20 -7.14
N PRO A 456 -11.95 25.77 -8.25
CA PRO A 456 -11.34 26.94 -8.90
C PRO A 456 -11.21 28.17 -8.00
N ASP A 457 -12.22 28.43 -7.18
CA ASP A 457 -12.25 29.59 -6.28
C ASP A 457 -11.22 29.47 -5.15
N GLN A 458 -10.95 28.26 -4.67
CA GLN A 458 -9.97 28.03 -3.61
C GLN A 458 -8.53 28.13 -4.12
N LEU A 459 -8.23 27.56 -5.29
CA LEU A 459 -6.93 27.73 -5.95
C LEU A 459 -6.64 29.20 -6.26
N ARG A 460 -7.66 29.93 -6.73
CA ARG A 460 -7.55 31.36 -7.01
C ARG A 460 -7.30 32.18 -5.75
N ASN A 461 -7.95 31.83 -4.64
CA ASN A 461 -7.71 32.47 -3.35
C ASN A 461 -6.30 32.18 -2.81
N TYR A 462 -5.85 30.93 -2.86
CA TYR A 462 -4.51 30.53 -2.45
C TYR A 462 -3.41 31.22 -3.27
N ALA A 463 -3.55 31.21 -4.60
CA ALA A 463 -2.61 31.90 -5.49
C ALA A 463 -2.56 33.41 -5.19
N ARG A 464 -3.72 34.04 -4.96
CA ARG A 464 -3.80 35.45 -4.57
C ARG A 464 -3.07 35.72 -3.25
N GLU A 465 -3.29 34.90 -2.22
CA GLU A 465 -2.62 35.06 -0.92
C GLU A 465 -1.11 34.90 -1.02
N LYS A 466 -0.63 33.87 -1.73
CA LYS A 466 0.82 33.64 -1.91
C LYS A 466 1.49 34.73 -2.75
N LEU A 467 0.80 35.24 -3.78
CA LEU A 467 1.29 36.39 -4.54
C LEU A 467 1.33 37.66 -3.67
N GLN A 468 0.33 37.90 -2.82
CA GLN A 468 0.35 39.03 -1.88
C GLN A 468 1.52 38.94 -0.90
N GLU A 469 1.75 37.76 -0.31
CA GLU A 469 2.88 37.50 0.58
C GLU A 469 4.20 37.76 -0.14
N ARG A 470 4.36 37.21 -1.35
CA ARG A 470 5.62 37.33 -2.10
C ARG A 470 5.89 38.75 -2.59
N ILE A 471 4.88 39.46 -3.11
CA ILE A 471 5.01 40.86 -3.53
C ILE A 471 5.36 41.75 -2.34
N LEU A 472 4.75 41.50 -1.17
CA LEU A 472 5.08 42.22 0.05
C LEU A 472 6.54 41.97 0.48
N LEU A 473 7.01 40.72 0.41
CA LEU A 473 8.39 40.37 0.76
C LEU A 473 9.42 40.95 -0.21
N ASP A 474 9.18 40.83 -1.52
CA ASP A 474 10.15 41.21 -2.55
C ASP A 474 10.16 42.72 -2.86
N HIS A 475 9.02 43.39 -2.71
CA HIS A 475 8.85 44.78 -3.13
C HIS A 475 8.39 45.72 -2.00
N GLY A 476 8.06 45.20 -0.81
CA GLY A 476 7.64 46.01 0.34
C GLY A 476 6.28 46.68 0.16
N VAL A 477 5.49 46.26 -0.84
CA VAL A 477 4.23 46.89 -1.23
C VAL A 477 3.08 45.91 -1.04
N LYS A 478 2.04 46.34 -0.33
CA LYS A 478 0.79 45.57 -0.17
C LYS A 478 -0.18 45.95 -1.29
N VAL A 479 -0.30 45.09 -2.30
CA VAL A 479 -1.20 45.27 -3.44
C VAL A 479 -2.01 44.00 -3.65
N ASN A 480 -3.27 44.15 -4.07
CA ASN A 480 -4.11 43.04 -4.48
C ASN A 480 -3.73 42.58 -5.91
N PRO A 481 -3.25 41.33 -6.12
CA PRO A 481 -2.81 40.85 -7.43
C PRO A 481 -3.92 40.82 -8.47
N ASP A 482 -5.20 40.75 -8.05
CA ASP A 482 -6.36 40.84 -8.95
C ASP A 482 -6.52 42.23 -9.58
N GLU A 483 -5.94 43.27 -8.98
CA GLU A 483 -5.96 44.66 -9.49
C GLU A 483 -4.79 44.94 -10.46
N ILE A 484 -3.84 44.02 -10.58
CA ILE A 484 -2.71 44.12 -11.50
C ILE A 484 -3.11 43.47 -12.82
N SER A 485 -3.36 44.27 -13.86
CA SER A 485 -3.64 43.78 -15.21
C SER A 485 -2.35 43.58 -16.01
N ILE A 486 -2.15 42.38 -16.54
CA ILE A 486 -1.06 42.03 -17.43
C ILE A 486 -1.60 41.83 -18.84
N LEU A 487 -0.97 42.50 -19.80
CA LEU A 487 -1.28 42.40 -21.21
C LEU A 487 -0.20 41.55 -21.90
N THR A 488 -0.58 40.40 -22.44
CA THR A 488 0.29 39.55 -23.25
C THR A 488 -0.12 39.65 -24.72
N VAL A 489 0.85 39.66 -25.62
CA VAL A 489 0.63 39.71 -27.08
C VAL A 489 1.32 38.52 -27.70
N SER A 490 0.56 37.65 -28.36
CA SER A 490 1.06 36.53 -29.18
C SER A 490 0.96 36.87 -30.66
N ILE A 491 1.94 36.42 -31.43
CA ILE A 491 2.00 36.62 -32.89
C ILE A 491 1.78 35.26 -33.54
N GLU A 492 0.68 35.09 -34.27
CA GLU A 492 0.50 33.93 -35.15
C GLU A 492 1.21 34.21 -36.48
N ILE A 493 2.19 33.37 -36.83
CA ILE A 493 2.82 33.36 -38.15
C ILE A 493 2.20 32.18 -38.91
N ASP A 494 1.60 32.48 -40.07
CA ASP A 494 0.89 31.50 -40.91
C ASP A 494 1.83 30.31 -41.27
N PRO A 495 1.43 29.02 -41.08
CA PRO A 495 2.33 27.86 -41.19
C PRO A 495 2.86 27.58 -42.61
N GLY A 496 2.43 28.36 -43.61
CA GLY A 496 2.85 28.24 -45.01
C GLY A 496 4.15 28.98 -45.37
N PHE A 497 4.80 29.68 -44.43
CA PHE A 497 6.00 30.45 -44.71
C PHE A 497 7.27 29.58 -44.71
N ILE A 498 7.75 29.20 -45.91
CA ILE A 498 9.07 28.59 -46.08
C ILE A 498 10.09 29.71 -46.29
N LEU A 499 11.02 29.89 -45.34
CA LEU A 499 12.20 30.71 -45.53
C LEU A 499 13.15 30.00 -46.52
N ASP A 500 13.11 30.39 -47.79
CA ASP A 500 14.15 30.03 -48.75
C ASP A 500 15.41 30.82 -48.42
N LEU A 501 16.45 30.13 -47.96
CA LEU A 501 17.72 30.73 -47.52
C LEU A 501 18.70 30.98 -48.67
N ASP A 502 18.31 30.78 -49.93
CA ASP A 502 19.17 31.00 -51.09
C ASP A 502 18.76 32.23 -51.92
N TYR A 503 19.53 33.30 -51.79
CA TYR A 503 19.69 34.45 -52.70
C TYR A 503 18.45 35.10 -53.37
N GLY A 504 18.21 36.36 -53.01
CA GLY A 504 17.72 37.39 -53.94
C GLY A 504 16.50 38.18 -53.47
N PHE A 505 16.71 39.48 -53.31
CA PHE A 505 15.72 40.53 -53.00
C PHE A 505 14.30 40.24 -53.52
N ALA A 506 13.37 39.92 -52.60
CA ALA A 506 11.93 40.01 -52.84
C ALA A 506 11.42 41.30 -52.21
N GLY A 507 10.73 42.12 -53.00
CA GLY A 507 10.05 43.34 -52.55
C GLY A 507 8.92 43.05 -51.54
N PRO A 508 8.27 44.09 -51.00
CA PRO A 508 7.51 44.02 -49.75
C PRO A 508 6.36 43.01 -49.88
N SER A 509 6.44 41.88 -49.17
CA SER A 509 5.34 40.93 -49.07
C SER A 509 4.33 41.43 -48.03
N GLU A 510 3.12 41.68 -48.50
CA GLU A 510 1.92 42.00 -47.72
C GLU A 510 1.50 40.79 -46.86
N VAL A 511 2.17 40.57 -45.73
CA VAL A 511 1.71 39.63 -44.70
C VAL A 511 1.52 40.42 -43.41
N GLU A 512 0.27 40.80 -43.12
CA GLU A 512 -0.09 41.38 -41.84
C GLU A 512 0.06 40.30 -40.77
N ALA A 513 0.98 40.51 -39.82
CA ALA A 513 1.09 39.65 -38.65
C ALA A 513 -0.20 39.79 -37.82
N ASN A 514 -0.87 38.68 -37.55
CA ASN A 514 -2.02 38.66 -36.66
C ASN A 514 -1.51 38.71 -35.21
N TYR A 515 -1.81 39.83 -34.54
CA TYR A 515 -1.53 40.02 -33.13
C TYR A 515 -2.76 39.62 -32.31
N GLU A 516 -2.65 38.55 -31.55
CA GLU A 516 -3.65 38.23 -30.53
C GLU A 516 -3.19 38.86 -29.21
N THR A 517 -4.04 39.69 -28.62
CA THR A 517 -3.75 40.35 -27.34
C THR A 517 -4.68 39.82 -26.27
N GLN A 518 -4.13 39.35 -25.16
CA GLN A 518 -4.87 38.85 -24.02
C GLN A 518 -4.55 39.68 -22.77
N GLN A 519 -5.59 40.08 -22.03
CA GLN A 519 -5.45 40.82 -20.78
C GLN A 519 -5.99 39.98 -19.62
N ARG A 520 -5.17 39.78 -18.57
CA ARG A 520 -5.51 38.95 -17.41
C ARG A 520 -5.02 39.59 -16.12
N SER A 521 -5.59 39.22 -14.98
CA SER A 521 -5.02 39.64 -13.69
C SER A 521 -3.72 38.86 -13.40
N LEU A 522 -2.87 39.36 -12.51
CA LEU A 522 -1.66 38.65 -12.11
C LEU A 522 -1.98 37.31 -11.42
N THR A 523 -3.07 37.24 -10.66
CA THR A 523 -3.56 35.97 -10.11
C THR A 523 -3.91 34.99 -11.21
N ASP A 524 -4.71 35.42 -12.19
CA ASP A 524 -5.19 34.53 -13.25
C ASP A 524 -4.04 34.08 -14.17
N LEU A 525 -3.09 34.97 -14.48
CA LEU A 525 -1.88 34.64 -15.23
C LEU A 525 -1.02 33.59 -14.50
N SER A 526 -0.90 33.68 -13.17
CA SER A 526 -0.12 32.70 -12.39
C SER A 526 -0.71 31.28 -12.45
N LEU A 527 -2.02 31.18 -12.63
CA LEU A 527 -2.74 29.91 -12.72
C LEU A 527 -2.73 29.32 -14.15
N GLU A 528 -2.40 30.11 -15.18
CA GLU A 528 -2.31 29.61 -16.55
C GLU A 528 -1.19 28.59 -16.75
N ASN A 529 -0.06 28.74 -16.04
CA ASN A 529 1.01 27.75 -16.10
C ASN A 529 0.62 26.44 -15.39
N ILE A 530 -0.25 26.51 -14.39
CA ILE A 530 -0.88 25.33 -13.78
C ILE A 530 -1.83 24.67 -14.79
N ALA A 531 -2.51 25.44 -15.64
CA ALA A 531 -3.34 24.90 -16.72
C ALA A 531 -2.54 24.05 -17.74
N VAL A 532 -1.22 24.20 -17.84
CA VAL A 532 -0.37 23.34 -18.69
C VAL A 532 -0.06 21.98 -18.02
N THR A 533 -0.11 21.91 -16.68
CA THR A 533 0.34 20.76 -15.88
C THR A 533 -0.78 20.04 -15.12
N ASP A 534 -1.92 20.70 -14.87
CA ASP A 534 -3.11 20.18 -14.19
C ASP A 534 -4.32 20.19 -15.14
N LEU A 535 -4.64 19.00 -15.66
CA LEU A 535 -5.74 18.78 -16.59
C LEU A 535 -7.12 18.97 -15.93
N ASN A 536 -7.29 18.76 -14.62
CA ASN A 536 -8.60 18.96 -13.97
C ASN A 536 -8.95 20.45 -13.86
N PHE A 537 -7.97 21.29 -13.58
CA PHE A 537 -8.12 22.75 -13.60
C PHE A 537 -8.47 23.26 -15.00
N LEU A 538 -7.80 22.74 -16.04
CA LEU A 538 -8.02 23.10 -17.44
C LEU A 538 -9.47 22.83 -17.90
N TRP A 539 -10.11 21.78 -17.36
CA TRP A 539 -11.44 21.35 -17.77
C TRP A 539 -12.57 22.03 -16.99
N THR A 540 -12.32 22.47 -15.75
CA THR A 540 -13.32 23.14 -14.88
C THR A 540 -13.27 24.66 -14.94
N SER A 541 -12.15 25.25 -15.36
CA SER A 541 -11.91 26.71 -15.41
C SER A 541 -12.62 27.46 -16.55
N ARG A 542 -13.46 26.80 -17.36
CA ARG A 542 -14.24 27.48 -18.41
C ARG A 542 -15.32 28.39 -17.82
N ALA A 543 -14.97 29.63 -17.54
CA ALA A 543 -15.92 30.70 -17.27
C ALA A 543 -16.68 31.06 -18.56
N LEU A 544 -18.00 30.82 -18.56
CA LEU A 544 -18.94 31.41 -19.50
C LEU A 544 -19.00 32.92 -19.26
N GLY A 545 -18.33 33.70 -20.11
CA GLY A 545 -18.49 35.15 -20.15
C GLY A 545 -19.79 35.54 -20.86
N PHE A 546 -20.77 36.07 -20.12
CA PHE A 546 -21.89 36.82 -20.72
C PHE A 546 -21.48 38.27 -20.94
N VAL A 547 -21.68 38.72 -22.18
CA VAL A 547 -21.60 40.11 -22.65
C VAL A 547 -22.66 40.96 -21.94
N ARG A 548 -22.28 42.18 -21.55
CA ARG A 548 -23.24 43.29 -21.36
C ARG A 548 -23.18 44.22 -22.55
#